data_AF-A0AAX1ZZT7-F1
#
_entry.id   AF-A0AAX1ZZT7-F1
#
_cell.length_a   1.000
_cell.length_b   1.000
_cell.length_c   1.000
_cell.angle_alpha   90.00
_cell.angle_beta   90.00
_cell.angle_gamma   90.00
#
_symmetry.space_group_name_H-M   'P 1'
#
loop_
_entity.id
_entity.type
_entity.pdbx_description
1 polymer ?
#
loop_
_entity_poly.entity_id
_entity_poly.type
_entity_poly.pdbx_seq_one_letter_code
_entity_poly.pdbx_strand_id
1 'polypeptide(L)'
;RVERSSKRENQPIFVSIDDTICQKTKPSSRATHAIQGCDWHYSHAEKKSIWGHSLVWLMVHTMTQAFPFAFRLYDKTVGKSKGEL
;
A
#
# COMPACT_ATOMS: atom_id res chain seq x y z
N ARG A 1 11.66 -17.25 -2.57
CA ARG A 1 11.36 -17.27 -4.03
C ARG A 1 12.21 -16.24 -4.79
N VAL A 2 12.11 -14.95 -4.42
CA VAL A 2 12.89 -13.87 -5.06
C VAL A 2 14.41 -14.10 -5.01
N GLU A 3 14.96 -14.57 -3.88
CA GLU A 3 16.38 -14.89 -3.74
C GLU A 3 16.84 -15.98 -4.72
N ARG A 4 16.03 -17.03 -4.90
CA ARG A 4 16.33 -18.11 -5.86
C ARG A 4 16.34 -17.58 -7.31
N SER A 5 15.37 -16.74 -7.67
CA SER A 5 15.32 -16.10 -8.99
C SER A 5 16.53 -15.19 -9.20
N SER A 6 16.87 -14.35 -8.22
CA SER A 6 18.02 -13.44 -8.26
C SER A 6 19.35 -14.19 -8.45
N LYS A 7 19.59 -15.27 -7.69
CA LYS A 7 20.80 -16.10 -7.83
C LYS A 7 20.90 -16.77 -9.20
N ARG A 8 19.77 -17.28 -9.73
CA ARG A 8 19.75 -17.97 -11.03
C ARG A 8 20.05 -17.03 -12.20
N GLU A 9 19.46 -15.83 -12.17
CA GLU A 9 19.60 -14.84 -13.26
C GLU A 9 20.76 -13.86 -13.02
N ASN A 10 21.52 -14.02 -11.94
CA ASN A 10 22.57 -13.10 -11.48
C ASN A 10 22.12 -11.62 -11.44
N GLN A 11 20.94 -11.38 -10.85
CA GLN A 11 20.34 -10.05 -10.75
C GLN A 11 20.31 -9.54 -9.31
N PRO A 12 20.47 -8.22 -9.08
CA PRO A 12 20.26 -7.63 -7.77
C PRO A 12 18.81 -7.79 -7.28
N ILE A 13 18.65 -7.79 -5.96
CA ILE A 13 17.35 -7.71 -5.30
C ILE A 13 17.10 -6.26 -4.95
N PHE A 14 15.94 -5.77 -5.33
CA PHE A 14 15.45 -4.44 -5.04
C PHE A 14 14.34 -4.50 -3.99
N VAL A 15 14.25 -3.43 -3.22
CA VAL A 15 13.22 -3.22 -2.23
C VAL A 15 12.54 -1.89 -2.54
N SER A 16 11.24 -1.94 -2.81
CA SER A 16 10.41 -0.76 -3.05
C SER A 16 9.41 -0.62 -1.92
N ILE A 17 9.31 0.59 -1.36
CA ILE A 17 8.35 0.96 -0.32
C ILE A 17 7.57 2.14 -0.86
N ASP A 18 6.26 1.99 -0.95
CA ASP A 18 5.38 3.02 -1.47
C ASP A 18 4.08 3.05 -0.66
N ASP A 19 3.50 4.22 -0.50
CA ASP A 19 2.15 4.37 0.02
C ASP A 19 1.12 4.26 -1.12
N THR A 20 0.05 3.51 -0.86
CA THR A 20 -1.02 3.31 -1.82
C THR A 20 -2.38 3.46 -1.15
N ILE A 21 -3.40 3.73 -1.96
CA ILE A 21 -4.78 3.86 -1.51
C ILE A 21 -5.60 2.71 -2.08
N CYS A 22 -6.20 1.92 -1.19
CA CYS A 22 -7.22 0.97 -1.56
C CYS A 22 -8.58 1.64 -1.41
N GLN A 23 -9.19 2.03 -2.54
CA GLN A 23 -10.53 2.61 -2.54
C GLN A 23 -11.56 1.63 -2.00
N LYS A 24 -12.40 2.10 -1.06
CA LYS A 24 -13.49 1.29 -0.53
C LYS A 24 -14.68 1.36 -1.48
N THR A 25 -14.97 0.24 -2.13
CA THR A 25 -16.08 0.13 -3.10
C THR A 25 -17.34 -0.49 -2.50
N LYS A 26 -17.22 -1.20 -1.36
CA LYS A 26 -18.35 -1.77 -0.60
C LYS A 26 -18.10 -1.66 0.91
N PRO A 27 -19.14 -1.40 1.73
CA PRO A 27 -19.06 -1.58 3.17
C PRO A 27 -18.73 -3.04 3.50
N SER A 28 -17.84 -3.26 4.46
CA SER A 28 -17.68 -4.59 5.07
C SER A 28 -18.99 -5.00 5.71
N SER A 29 -19.32 -6.30 5.70
CA SER A 29 -20.48 -6.83 6.44
C SER A 29 -20.40 -6.59 7.95
N ARG A 30 -19.20 -6.26 8.45
CA ARG A 30 -18.93 -5.89 9.85
C ARG A 30 -18.82 -4.38 10.08
N ALA A 31 -18.97 -3.55 9.04
CA ALA A 31 -18.85 -2.11 9.18
C ALA A 31 -20.16 -1.50 9.70
N THR A 32 -20.07 -0.65 10.73
CA THR A 32 -21.19 0.15 11.23
C THR A 32 -21.49 1.34 10.31
N HIS A 33 -20.47 1.86 9.62
CA HIS A 33 -20.62 2.96 8.67
C HIS A 33 -19.96 2.63 7.32
N ALA A 34 -20.55 3.13 6.23
CA ALA A 34 -20.06 2.90 4.87
C ALA A 34 -18.59 3.33 4.69
N ILE A 35 -18.16 4.42 5.34
CA ILE A 35 -16.80 4.96 5.27
C ILE A 35 -15.91 4.58 6.47
N GLN A 36 -16.35 3.66 7.34
CA GLN A 36 -15.59 3.30 8.55
C GLN A 36 -14.16 2.85 8.21
N GLY A 37 -13.20 3.43 8.93
CA GLY A 37 -11.76 3.14 8.80
C GLY A 37 -11.11 3.71 7.53
N CYS A 38 -11.83 4.51 6.74
CA CYS A 38 -11.31 5.17 5.55
C CYS A 38 -11.02 6.63 5.81
N ASP A 39 -10.08 7.15 5.03
CA ASP A 39 -9.80 8.58 4.95
C ASP A 39 -10.11 9.12 3.56
N TRP A 40 -10.24 10.44 3.51
CA TRP A 40 -10.37 11.20 2.28
C TRP A 40 -9.05 11.18 1.50
N HIS A 41 -9.14 10.96 0.19
CA HIS A 41 -8.01 11.07 -0.73
C HIS A 41 -8.48 11.62 -2.08
N TYR A 42 -7.71 12.53 -2.69
CA TYR A 42 -7.99 13.02 -4.04
C TYR A 42 -7.26 12.16 -5.07
N SER A 43 -8.00 11.35 -5.80
CA SER A 43 -7.43 10.54 -6.88
C SER A 43 -7.16 11.41 -8.10
N HIS A 44 -5.89 11.60 -8.46
CA HIS A 44 -5.50 12.29 -9.68
C HIS A 44 -5.90 11.52 -10.95
N ALA A 45 -5.85 10.18 -10.89
CA ALA A 45 -6.24 9.33 -12.00
C ALA A 45 -7.75 9.44 -12.30
N GLU A 46 -8.57 9.45 -11.25
CA GLU A 46 -10.03 9.55 -11.39
C GLU A 46 -10.56 10.99 -11.37
N LYS A 47 -9.68 11.97 -11.12
CA LYS A 47 -10.00 13.40 -10.97
C LYS A 47 -11.16 13.67 -9.99
N LYS A 48 -11.24 12.89 -8.91
CA LYS A 48 -12.27 13.02 -7.88
C LYS A 48 -11.78 12.59 -6.52
N SER A 49 -12.51 13.02 -5.50
CA SER A 49 -12.30 12.55 -4.13
C SER A 49 -12.84 11.13 -3.97
N ILE A 50 -12.06 10.27 -3.33
CA ILE A 50 -12.40 8.90 -3.00
C ILE A 50 -12.19 8.67 -1.50
N TRP A 51 -12.90 7.67 -0.96
CA TRP A 51 -12.67 7.16 0.39
C TRP A 51 -11.91 5.85 0.28
N GLY A 52 -10.82 5.74 1.01
CA GLY A 52 -9.98 4.55 0.96
C GLY A 52 -9.15 4.34 2.20
N HIS A 53 -8.58 3.16 2.28
CA HIS A 53 -7.59 2.83 3.29
C HIS A 53 -6.20 3.21 2.74
N SER A 54 -5.44 3.95 3.52
CA SER A 54 -4.02 4.21 3.22
C SER A 54 -3.21 3.00 3.68
N LEU A 55 -2.36 2.47 2.82
CA LEU A 55 -1.49 1.34 3.12
C LEU A 55 -0.07 1.66 2.68
N VAL A 56 0.91 1.19 3.44
CA VAL A 56 2.29 1.11 2.99
C VAL A 56 2.53 -0.31 2.49
N TRP A 57 3.03 -0.44 1.27
CA TRP A 57 3.38 -1.71 0.66
C TRP A 57 4.89 -1.80 0.45
N LEU A 58 5.47 -2.86 1.00
CA LEU A 58 6.82 -3.34 0.73
C LEU A 58 6.80 -4.42 -0.36
N MET A 59 7.44 -4.13 -1.49
CA MET A 59 7.70 -5.09 -2.56
C MET A 59 9.18 -5.46 -2.60
N VAL A 60 9.45 -6.75 -2.74
CA VAL A 60 10.81 -7.26 -3.00
C VAL A 60 10.82 -7.82 -4.41
N HIS A 61 11.75 -7.35 -5.24
CA HIS A 61 11.71 -7.65 -6.67
C HIS A 61 13.10 -7.79 -7.28
N THR A 62 13.17 -8.46 -8.41
CA THR A 62 14.31 -8.41 -9.34
C THR A 62 13.98 -7.40 -10.46
N MET A 63 14.80 -7.36 -11.51
CA MET A 63 14.49 -6.54 -12.70
C MET A 63 13.25 -7.03 -13.46
N THR A 64 12.88 -8.30 -13.30
CA THR A 64 11.85 -8.95 -14.14
C THR A 64 10.64 -9.47 -13.34
N GLN A 65 10.74 -9.57 -12.01
CA GLN A 65 9.69 -10.14 -11.17
C GLN A 65 9.55 -9.35 -9.88
N ALA A 66 8.32 -8.97 -9.53
CA ALA A 66 8.00 -8.34 -8.26
C ALA A 66 7.13 -9.24 -7.38
N PHE A 67 7.42 -9.25 -6.07
CA PHE A 67 6.70 -10.04 -5.09
C PHE A 67 6.20 -9.14 -3.96
N PRO A 68 4.90 -9.19 -3.61
CA PRO A 68 4.43 -8.60 -2.38
C PRO A 68 5.12 -9.26 -1.19
N PHE A 69 5.71 -8.45 -0.32
CA PHE A 69 6.35 -8.96 0.90
C PHE A 69 5.53 -8.62 2.15
N ALA A 70 5.17 -7.35 2.33
CA ALA A 70 4.37 -6.93 3.47
C ALA A 70 3.45 -5.75 3.11
N PHE A 71 2.28 -5.75 3.75
CA PHE A 71 1.34 -4.64 3.74
C PHE A 71 1.10 -4.20 5.18
N ARG A 72 1.01 -2.90 5.38
CA ARG A 72 0.60 -2.30 6.65
C ARG A 72 -0.41 -1.21 6.38
N LEU A 73 -1.53 -1.25 7.09
CA LEU A 73 -2.43 -0.11 7.12
C LEU A 73 -1.70 1.06 7.78
N TYR A 74 -1.79 2.23 7.17
CA TYR A 74 -1.34 3.45 7.80
C TYR A 74 -2.39 3.91 8.79
N ASP A 75 -2.10 3.73 10.07
CA ASP A 75 -2.97 4.20 11.15
C ASP A 75 -2.52 5.59 11.60
N LYS A 76 -3.27 6.61 11.16
CA LYS A 76 -3.02 8.01 11.51
C LYS A 76 -3.20 8.30 13.00
N THR A 77 -3.81 7.40 13.77
CA THR A 77 -4.00 7.58 15.22
C THR A 77 -2.76 7.21 16.03
N VAL A 78 -1.83 6.45 15.43
CA VAL A 78 -0.64 5.90 16.13
C VAL A 78 0.67 6.52 15.62
N GLY A 79 0.68 7.11 14.42
CA GLY A 79 1.89 7.66 13.79
C GLY A 79 2.08 9.17 13.99
N LYS A 80 3.34 9.62 14.01
CA LYS A 80 3.68 11.04 13.84
C LYS A 80 3.42 11.46 12.41
N SER A 81 2.89 12.67 12.22
CA SER A 81 2.66 13.19 10.87
C SER A 81 3.98 13.50 10.17
N LYS A 82 3.99 13.49 8.84
CA LYS A 82 5.19 13.79 8.02
C LYS A 82 5.78 15.19 8.30
N GLY A 83 5.00 16.11 8.87
CA GLY A 83 5.45 17.45 9.25
C GLY A 83 6.08 17.55 10.66
N GLU A 84 6.10 16.45 11.42
CA GLU A 84 6.64 16.39 12.79
C GLU A 84 7.95 15.58 12.88
N LEU A 85 8.63 15.41 11.73
CA LEU A 85 9.98 14.84 11.64
C LEU A 85 11.04 15.93 11.82
#